data_AF-A0A2T0LTT0-F1
#
_entry.id   AF-A0A2T0LTT0-F1
#
_cell.length_a   1.000
_cell.length_b   1.000
_cell.length_c   1.000
_cell.angle_alpha   90.00
_cell.angle_beta   90.00
_cell.angle_gamma   90.00
#
_symmetry.space_group_name_H-M   'P 1'
#
loop_
_entity.id
_entity.type
_entity.pdbx_description
1 polymer ?
#
loop_
_entity_poly.entity_id
_entity_poly.type
_entity_poly.pdbx_seq_one_letter_code
_entity_poly.pdbx_strand_id
1 'polypeptide(L)' 'MVRGDLADRAFVAFWLRDGRVTAALNVNVWDHGDALQRIVDGQLAVAEETLRTGDLPAVG' A
#
# COMPACT_ATOMS: atom_id res chain seq x y z
N MET A 1 6.97 5.15 0.26
CA MET A 1 7.39 3.73 0.28
C MET A 1 6.91 3.04 -1.00
N VAL A 2 7.64 2.06 -1.54
CA VAL A 2 7.24 1.31 -2.75
C VAL A 2 7.26 -0.20 -2.48
N ARG A 3 6.25 -0.91 -2.98
CA ARG A 3 6.12 -2.38 -3.06
C ARG A 3 6.09 -2.79 -4.53
N GLY A 4 6.91 -3.78 -4.91
CA GLY A 4 6.99 -4.26 -6.29
C GLY A 4 8.19 -3.67 -7.05
N ASP A 5 8.10 -3.68 -8.38
CA ASP A 5 9.20 -3.34 -9.27
C ASP A 5 8.90 -2.07 -10.09
N LEU A 6 9.81 -1.09 -10.01
CA LEU A 6 9.71 0.18 -10.75
C LEU A 6 10.12 0.03 -12.22
N ALA A 7 11.05 -0.85 -12.55
CA ALA A 7 11.50 -1.12 -13.92
C ALA A 7 10.39 -1.77 -14.74
N ASP A 8 9.68 -2.74 -14.14
CA ASP A 8 8.54 -3.42 -14.77
C ASP A 8 7.25 -2.61 -14.73
N ARG A 9 7.25 -1.47 -14.00
CA ARG A 9 6.08 -0.60 -13.78
C ARG A 9 4.92 -1.37 -13.15
N ALA A 10 5.23 -2.31 -12.27
CA ALA A 10 4.28 -3.14 -11.55
C ALA A 10 4.52 -2.94 -10.05
N PHE A 11 3.92 -1.88 -9.49
CA PHE A 11 4.18 -1.49 -8.12
C PHE A 11 3.02 -0.75 -7.46
N VAL A 12 3.08 -0.69 -6.14
CA VAL A 12 2.25 0.18 -5.30
C VAL A 12 3.15 1.15 -4.55
N ALA A 13 2.83 2.44 -4.63
CA ALA A 13 3.48 3.48 -3.84
C ALA A 13 2.55 3.93 -2.71
N PHE A 14 3.11 4.07 -1.50
CA PHE A 14 2.42 4.54 -0.31
C PHE A 14 3.04 5.85 0.17
N TRP A 15 2.19 6.80 0.52
CA TRP A 15 2.57 8.01 1.23
C TRP A 15 2.18 7.86 2.69
N LEU A 16 3.13 8.19 3.57
CA LEU A 16 2.95 8.05 5.00
C LEU A 16 3.11 9.41 5.69
N ARG A 17 2.31 9.62 6.73
CA ARG A 17 2.43 10.72 7.67
C ARG A 17 2.30 10.15 9.08
N ASP A 18 3.30 10.36 9.92
CA ASP A 18 3.30 9.88 11.31
C ASP A 18 3.01 8.37 11.44
N GLY A 19 3.58 7.57 10.52
CA GLY A 19 3.40 6.12 10.44
C GLY A 19 2.06 5.63 9.88
N ARG A 20 1.17 6.55 9.46
CA ARG A 20 -0.14 6.26 8.87
C ARG A 20 -0.12 6.42 7.37
N VAL A 21 -0.80 5.53 6.66
CA VAL A 21 -0.95 5.64 5.20
C VAL A 21 -1.99 6.70 4.87
N THR A 22 -1.59 7.73 4.12
CA THR A 22 -2.48 8.84 3.75
C THR A 22 -2.89 8.82 2.28
N ALA A 23 -2.15 8.08 1.45
CA ALA A 23 -2.47 7.85 0.05
C ALA A 23 -1.77 6.60 -0.45
N ALA A 24 -2.34 6.01 -1.50
CA ALA A 24 -1.73 4.93 -2.26
C ALA A 24 -1.91 5.18 -3.76
N LEU A 25 -0.91 4.80 -4.55
CA LEU A 25 -0.94 4.78 -6.00
C LEU A 25 -0.59 3.37 -6.43
N ASN A 26 -1.40 2.82 -7.30
CA ASN A 26 -1.23 1.50 -7.85
C ASN A 26 -0.90 1.65 -9.35
N VAL A 27 0.09 0.91 -9.84
CA VAL A 27 0.52 0.92 -11.24
C VAL A 27 0.63 -0.53 -11.72
N ASN A 28 -0.22 -0.89 -12.69
CA ASN A 28 -0.31 -2.23 -13.30
C ASN A 28 -0.42 -3.40 -12.31
N VAL A 29 -0.93 -3.15 -11.11
CA VAL A 29 -1.35 -4.18 -10.13
C VAL A 29 -2.88 -4.16 -10.10
N TRP A 30 -3.57 -5.26 -9.79
CA TRP A 30 -5.05 -5.25 -9.75
C TRP A 30 -5.63 -5.89 -8.48
N ASP A 31 -4.85 -6.70 -7.78
CA ASP A 31 -5.34 -7.57 -6.70
C ASP A 31 -5.62 -6.86 -5.37
N HIS A 32 -5.36 -5.55 -5.26
CA HIS A 32 -5.31 -4.87 -3.97
C HIS A 32 -6.22 -3.64 -3.85
N GLY A 33 -7.09 -3.36 -4.83
CA GLY A 33 -7.92 -2.14 -4.85
C GLY A 33 -8.69 -1.89 -3.54
N ASP A 34 -9.49 -2.85 -3.10
CA ASP A 34 -10.32 -2.72 -1.88
C ASP A 34 -9.47 -2.56 -0.61
N ALA A 35 -8.34 -3.27 -0.52
CA ALA A 35 -7.44 -3.17 0.61
C ALA A 35 -6.77 -1.79 0.67
N LEU A 36 -6.30 -1.29 -0.47
CA LEU A 36 -5.68 0.04 -0.56
C LEU A 36 -6.67 1.14 -0.19
N GLN A 37 -7.91 1.04 -0.67
CA GLN A 37 -8.96 1.99 -0.30
C GLN A 37 -9.19 1.98 1.22
N ARG A 38 -9.40 0.82 1.84
CA ARG A 38 -9.64 0.71 3.29
C ARG A 38 -8.48 1.27 4.12
N ILE A 39 -7.24 0.95 3.73
CA ILE A 39 -6.03 1.43 4.41
C ILE A 39 -5.93 2.96 4.36
N VAL A 40 -6.20 3.56 3.19
CA VAL A 40 -6.14 5.01 2.98
C VAL A 40 -7.30 5.72 3.70
N ASP A 41 -8.54 5.25 3.52
CA ASP A 41 -9.74 5.83 4.13
C ASP A 41 -9.67 5.79 5.66
N GLY A 42 -9.12 4.71 6.23
CA GLY A 42 -8.92 4.55 7.67
C GLY A 42 -7.66 5.23 8.23
N GLN A 43 -6.80 5.79 7.38
CA GLN A 43 -5.46 6.29 7.75
C GLN A 43 -4.73 5.32 8.69
N LEU A 44 -4.69 4.04 8.31
CA LEU A 44 -4.20 2.98 9.17
C LEU A 44 -2.70 3.14 9.42
N ALA A 45 -2.30 2.91 10.67
CA ALA A 45 -0.89 2.77 11.03
C ALA A 45 -0.45 1.35 10.69
N VAL A 46 0.32 1.20 9.61
CA VAL A 46 0.75 -0.10 9.09
C VAL A 46 2.26 -0.17 9.15
N ALA A 47 2.79 -1.28 9.67
CA ALA A 47 4.22 -1.50 9.70
C ALA A 47 4.80 -1.51 8.28
N GLU A 48 5.97 -0.90 8.10
CA GLU A 48 6.61 -0.79 6.78
C GLU A 48 6.82 -2.17 6.15
N GLU A 49 7.22 -3.18 6.92
CA GLU A 49 7.41 -4.53 6.39
C GLU A 49 6.12 -5.13 5.83
N THR A 50 4.99 -4.91 6.50
CA THR A 50 3.66 -5.35 6.01
C THR A 50 3.30 -4.67 4.70
N LEU A 51 3.58 -3.37 4.56
CA LEU A 51 3.37 -2.67 3.30
C LEU A 51 4.27 -3.21 2.17
N ARG A 52 5.47 -3.72 2.50
CA ARG A 52 6.50 -4.12 1.52
C ARG A 52 6.25 -5.52 0.99
N THR A 53 5.94 -6.45 1.88
CA THR A 53 5.92 -7.88 1.59
C THR A 53 4.68 -8.59 2.14
N GLY A 54 3.95 -7.95 3.07
CA GLY A 54 2.80 -8.55 3.74
C GLY A 54 1.52 -8.67 2.89
N ASP A 55 0.51 -9.30 3.47
CA ASP A 55 -0.82 -9.44 2.89
C ASP A 55 -1.67 -8.18 3.17
N LEU A 56 -1.81 -7.31 2.15
CA LEU A 56 -2.56 -6.06 2.28
C LEU A 56 -4.05 -6.29 2.57
N PRO A 57 -4.76 -7.26 1.93
CA PRO A 57 -6.10 -7.68 2.32
C PRO A 57 -6.30 -8.02 3.81
N ALA A 58 -5.28 -8.51 4.50
CA ALA A 58 -5.37 -8.85 5.93
C ALA A 58 -5.14 -7.64 6.86
N VAL A 59 -4.83 -6.46 6.31
CA VAL A 59 -4.65 -5.23 7.09
C VAL A 59 -6.01 -4.55 7.31
N GLY A 60 -6.48 -4.62 8.55
CA GLY A 60 -7.67 -3.89 9.01
C GLY A 60 -8.97 -4.60 8.69
#